data_AF-B8IFY7-F1
#
_entry.id   AF-B8IFY7-F1
#
_cell.length_a   1.000
_cell.length_b   1.000
_cell.length_c   1.000
_cell.angle_alpha   90.00
_cell.angle_beta   90.00
_cell.angle_gamma   90.00
#
_symmetry.space_group_name_H-M   'P 1'
#
loop_
_entity.id
_entity.type
_entity.pdbx_description
1 polymer ?
#
loop_
_entity_poly.entity_id
_entity_poly.type
_entity_poly.pdbx_seq_one_letter_code
_entity_poly.pdbx_strand_id
1 'polypeptide(L)'
;MCRQMKTRAEIEALTLAQARGIPGCENIFSIEIARRRPARTYPAFCISINDEATEEHCEVVRKVAVVIRKLYNTYEVWDEWLQ
;
A
#
# COMPACT_ATOMS: atom_id res chain seq x y z
N MET A 1 6.70 1.09 -23.19
CA MET A 1 6.90 -0.06 -22.27
C MET A 1 5.56 -0.42 -21.69
N CYS A 2 5.02 -1.60 -21.98
CA CYS A 2 3.82 -2.10 -21.29
C CYS A 2 4.23 -2.46 -19.85
N ARG A 3 3.55 -1.89 -18.86
CA ARG A 3 3.74 -2.29 -17.46
C ARG A 3 3.07 -3.66 -17.26
N GLN A 4 3.64 -4.48 -16.37
CA GLN A 4 2.96 -5.69 -15.96
C GLN A 4 1.69 -5.32 -15.18
N MET A 5 0.60 -6.03 -15.46
CA MET A 5 -0.65 -5.87 -14.72
C MET A 5 -0.60 -6.66 -13.42
N LYS A 6 -1.09 -6.05 -12.33
CA LYS A 6 -1.23 -6.64 -11.01
C LYS A 6 -2.62 -6.35 -10.47
N THR A 7 -3.23 -7.31 -9.80
CA THR A 7 -4.47 -7.10 -9.06
C THR A 7 -4.21 -6.25 -7.82
N ARG A 8 -5.24 -5.58 -7.30
CA ARG A 8 -5.16 -4.85 -6.02
C ARG A 8 -4.65 -5.73 -4.87
N ALA A 9 -5.15 -6.97 -4.78
CA ALA A 9 -4.72 -7.93 -3.76
C ALA A 9 -3.22 -8.28 -3.87
N GLU A 10 -2.70 -8.43 -5.09
CA GLU A 10 -1.25 -8.61 -5.27
C GLU A 10 -0.45 -7.36 -4.85
N ILE A 11 -0.96 -6.16 -5.13
CA ILE A 11 -0.31 -4.92 -4.68
C ILE A 11 -0.33 -4.78 -3.16
N GLU A 12 -1.43 -5.13 -2.50
CA GLU A 12 -1.53 -5.19 -1.02
C GLU A 12 -0.48 -6.15 -0.44
N ALA A 13 -0.39 -7.36 -0.97
CA ALA A 13 0.60 -8.36 -0.53
C ALA A 13 2.04 -7.89 -0.75
N LEU A 14 2.34 -7.30 -1.91
CA LEU A 14 3.66 -6.73 -2.21
C LEU A 14 3.99 -5.54 -1.30
N THR A 15 3.00 -4.69 -1.03
CA THR A 15 3.16 -3.55 -0.12
C THR A 15 3.49 -4.03 1.28
N LEU A 16 2.75 -5.02 1.79
CA LEU A 16 2.97 -5.60 3.11
C LEU A 16 4.37 -6.21 3.23
N ALA A 17 4.78 -7.00 2.23
CA ALA A 17 6.10 -7.62 2.21
C ALA A 17 7.23 -6.59 2.20
N GLN A 18 7.11 -5.52 1.40
CA GLN A 18 8.12 -4.45 1.36
C GLN A 18 8.11 -3.59 2.62
N ALA A 19 6.93 -3.26 3.16
CA ALA A 19 6.79 -2.42 4.34
C ALA A 19 7.42 -3.06 5.57
N ARG A 20 7.23 -4.37 5.78
CA ARG A 20 7.86 -5.12 6.89
C ARG A 20 9.38 -5.16 6.83
N GLY A 21 9.98 -4.94 5.66
CA GLY A 21 11.43 -4.83 5.51
C GLY A 21 11.99 -3.44 5.88
N ILE A 22 11.13 -2.48 6.24
CA ILE A 22 11.53 -1.12 6.62
C ILE A 22 11.63 -1.05 8.16
N PRO A 23 12.72 -0.51 8.72
CA PRO A 23 12.84 -0.31 10.16
C PRO A 23 11.69 0.51 10.74
N GLY A 24 11.08 0.01 11.81
CA GLY A 24 9.91 0.60 12.47
C GLY A 24 8.58 0.31 11.76
N CYS A 25 8.52 -0.71 10.91
CA CYS A 25 7.30 -1.16 10.21
C CYS A 25 7.08 -2.69 10.33
N GLU A 26 7.84 -3.35 11.21
CA GLU A 26 7.85 -4.79 11.41
C GLU A 26 6.50 -5.30 11.96
N ASN A 27 5.84 -4.48 12.78
CA ASN A 27 4.58 -4.82 13.46
C ASN A 27 3.33 -4.67 12.58
N ILE A 28 3.47 -4.30 11.30
CA ILE A 28 2.35 -4.23 10.37
C ILE A 28 1.87 -5.65 10.06
N PHE A 29 0.60 -5.94 10.30
CA PHE A 29 0.01 -7.25 10.00
C PHE A 29 -0.97 -7.26 8.83
N SER A 30 -1.55 -6.10 8.48
CA SER A 30 -2.41 -5.97 7.30
C SER A 30 -2.27 -4.59 6.67
N ILE A 31 -2.35 -4.55 5.34
CA ILE A 31 -2.49 -3.32 4.55
C ILE A 31 -3.66 -3.53 3.58
N GLU A 32 -4.65 -2.65 3.68
CA GLU A 32 -5.81 -2.66 2.79
C GLU A 32 -5.78 -1.41 1.95
N ILE A 33 -5.75 -1.57 0.63
CA ILE A 33 -5.76 -0.46 -0.32
C ILE A 33 -7.21 -0.23 -0.71
N ALA A 34 -7.72 0.95 -0.36
CA ALA A 34 -9.05 1.36 -0.78
C ALA A 34 -9.08 1.65 -2.28
N ARG A 35 -10.28 1.56 -2.87
CA ARG A 35 -10.48 1.86 -4.29
C ARG A 35 -9.95 3.24 -4.64
N ARG A 36 -9.25 3.32 -5.77
CA ARG A 36 -8.74 4.59 -6.27
C ARG A 36 -9.91 5.45 -6.73
N ARG A 37 -10.12 6.59 -6.05
CA ARG A 37 -11.08 7.60 -6.52
C ARG A 37 -10.50 8.32 -7.75
N PRO A 38 -11.30 8.64 -8.78
CA PRO A 38 -10.82 9.34 -9.98
C PRO A 38 -10.08 10.65 -9.69
N ALA A 39 -10.48 11.35 -8.63
CA ALA A 39 -9.86 12.60 -8.19
C ALA A 39 -8.50 12.44 -7.49
N ARG A 40 -8.02 11.22 -7.24
CA ARG A 40 -6.76 10.97 -6.53
C ARG A 40 -5.75 10.23 -7.41
N THR A 41 -4.51 10.72 -7.40
CA THR A 41 -3.38 10.09 -8.09
C THR A 41 -3.06 8.71 -7.52
N TYR A 42 -3.20 8.55 -6.20
CA TYR A 42 -2.92 7.30 -5.48
C TYR A 42 -4.14 6.90 -4.63
N PRO A 43 -4.34 5.60 -4.38
CA PRO A 43 -5.46 5.13 -3.55
C PRO A 43 -5.29 5.58 -2.09
N ALA A 44 -6.40 5.63 -1.36
CA ALA A 44 -6.34 5.62 0.10
C ALA A 44 -5.99 4.21 0.59
N PHE A 45 -5.50 4.07 1.81
CA PHE A 45 -5.17 2.78 2.39
C PHE A 45 -5.32 2.81 3.90
N CYS A 46 -5.50 1.62 4.49
CA CYS A 46 -5.53 1.38 5.91
C CYS A 46 -4.34 0.47 6.28
N ILE A 47 -3.73 0.73 7.44
CA ILE A 47 -2.66 -0.10 7.99
C ILE A 47 -3.16 -0.62 9.33
N SER A 48 -3.05 -1.93 9.53
CA SER A 48 -3.29 -2.55 10.83
C SER A 48 -1.94 -2.93 11.45
N ILE A 49 -1.66 -2.39 12.63
CA ILE A 49 -0.41 -2.56 13.37
C ILE A 49 -0.76 -3.14 14.73
N ASN A 50 0.00 -4.14 15.18
CA ASN A 50 -0.09 -4.64 16.54
C ASN A 50 0.84 -3.81 17.43
N ASP A 51 0.43 -2.60 17.79
CA ASP A 51 1.18 -1.74 18.71
C ASP A 51 0.27 -0.73 19.43
N GLU A 52 0.65 -0.36 20.65
CA GLU A 52 -0.03 0.66 21.48
C GLU A 52 0.64 2.04 21.35
N ALA A 53 1.87 2.11 20.83
CA ALA A 53 2.65 3.35 20.73
C ALA A 53 2.22 4.23 19.54
N THR A 54 1.33 5.19 19.79
CA THR A 54 0.72 6.04 18.76
C THR A 54 1.66 7.05 18.08
N GLU A 55 2.79 7.41 18.68
CA GLU A 55 3.68 8.48 18.17
C GLU A 55 4.41 8.08 16.87
N GLU A 56 4.61 6.77 16.62
CA GLU A 56 5.31 6.27 15.44
C GLU A 56 4.37 6.01 14.24
N HIS A 57 3.06 6.00 14.43
CA HIS A 57 2.09 5.65 13.39
C HIS A 57 2.13 6.59 12.18
N CYS A 58 2.36 7.89 12.40
CA CYS A 58 2.49 8.87 11.32
C CYS A 58 3.69 8.55 10.41
N GLU A 59 4.80 8.06 10.98
CA GLU A 59 5.97 7.68 10.21
C GLU A 59 5.73 6.40 9.42
N VAL A 60 5.09 5.40 10.05
CA VAL A 60 4.67 4.16 9.38
C VAL A 60 3.79 4.45 8.17
N VAL A 61 2.77 5.31 8.33
CA VAL A 61 1.88 5.71 7.23
C VAL A 61 2.67 6.35 6.08
N ARG A 62 3.63 7.22 6.38
CA ARG A 62 4.48 7.85 5.35
C ARG A 62 5.33 6.82 4.62
N LYS A 63 5.98 5.90 5.34
CA LYS A 63 6.81 4.83 4.76
C LYS A 63 5.99 3.94 3.83
N VAL A 64 4.81 3.49 4.28
CA VAL A 64 3.89 2.67 3.47
C VAL A 64 3.38 3.43 2.25
N ALA A 65 3.06 4.72 2.37
CA ALA A 65 2.62 5.54 1.24
C ALA A 65 3.67 5.60 0.11
N VAL A 66 4.97 5.67 0.46
CA VAL A 66 6.06 5.64 -0.52
C VAL A 66 6.11 4.30 -1.24
N VAL A 67 5.96 3.17 -0.52
CA VAL A 67 5.90 1.83 -1.11
C VAL A 67 4.74 1.71 -2.11
N ILE A 68 3.53 2.10 -1.69
CA ILE A 68 2.34 2.08 -2.56
C ILE A 68 2.58 2.93 -3.80
N ARG A 69 3.09 4.16 -3.63
CA ARG A 69 3.41 5.05 -4.76
C ARG A 69 4.40 4.43 -5.72
N LYS A 70 5.44 3.76 -5.22
CA LYS A 70 6.43 3.06 -6.06
C LYS A 70 5.74 1.96 -6.87
N LEU A 71 4.94 1.11 -6.22
CA LEU A 71 4.25 0.00 -6.87
C LEU A 71 3.24 0.47 -7.94
N TYR A 72 2.45 1.51 -7.66
CA TYR A 72 1.51 2.11 -8.63
C TYR A 72 2.21 2.81 -9.80
N ASN A 73 3.48 3.21 -9.64
CA ASN A 73 4.30 3.73 -10.73
C ASN A 73 5.04 2.62 -11.50
N THR A 74 5.16 1.42 -10.93
CA THR A 74 5.81 0.27 -11.58
C THR A 74 4.81 -0.59 -12.34
N TYR A 75 3.63 -0.82 -11.77
CA TYR A 75 2.61 -1.74 -12.29
C TYR A 75 1.39 -0.99 -12.81
N GLU A 76 0.71 -1.61 -13.76
CA GLU A 76 -0.69 -1.30 -14.03
C GLU A 76 -1.54 -2.06 -13.02
N VAL A 77 -2.42 -1.36 -12.30
CA VAL A 77 -3.19 -1.99 -11.23
C VAL A 77 -4.62 -2.19 -11.69
N TRP A 78 -5.02 -3.46 -11.79
CA TRP A 78 -6.39 -3.85 -12.12
C TRP A 78 -7.26 -3.81 -10.86
N ASP A 79 -8.39 -3.10 -10.96
CA ASP A 79 -9.44 -3.05 -9.95
C ASP A 79 -10.70 -3.69 -10.58
N GLU A 80 -11.14 -4.82 -10.04
CA GLU A 80 -12.05 -5.79 -10.69
C GLU A 80 -13.45 -5.26 -11.05
N TRP A 81 -13.78 -4.00 -10.76
CA TRP A 81 -15.12 -3.42 -10.96
C TRP A 81 -15.18 -2.24 -11.95
N LEU A 82 -14.14 -2.02 -12.78
CA LEU A 82 -14.18 -1.04 -13.89
C LEU A 82 -14.86 -1.55 -15.18
N GLN A 83 -15.77 -2.53 -15.07
CA GLN A 83 -16.67 -2.97 -16.16
C GLN A 83 -18.06 -2.39 -15.97
#